data_AF-A0A7K0DM74-F1
#
_entry.id   AF-A0A7K0DM74-F1
#
_cell.length_a   1.000
_cell.length_b   1.000
_cell.length_c   1.000
_cell.angle_alpha   90.00
_cell.angle_beta   90.00
_cell.angle_gamma   90.00
#
_symmetry.space_group_name_H-M   'P 1'
#
loop_
_entity.id
_entity.type
_entity.pdbx_description
1 polymer ?
#
loop_
_entity_poly.entity_id
_entity_poly.type
_entity_poly.pdbx_seq_one_letter_code
_entity_poly.pdbx_strand_id
1 'polypeptide(L)'
;MDDGLRVDLERLDDIVARLSGLAGFITEKLDAIDNAVASFGPGVWNSDAAEAYQNAHRRWATDARDFAEGVQTAHEAARLAHEKVRRAVELNGRMLGGR
;
A
#
# COMPACT_ATOMS: atom_id res chain seq x y z
N MET A 1 -10.05 -32.56 7.74
CA MET A 1 -9.50 -32.02 6.47
C MET A 1 -9.10 -30.61 6.82
N ASP A 2 -7.81 -30.40 7.02
CA ASP A 2 -7.27 -29.15 7.52
C ASP A 2 -7.07 -28.25 6.31
N ASP A 3 -8.05 -27.42 5.98
CA ASP A 3 -7.85 -26.27 5.08
C ASP A 3 -7.02 -25.24 5.85
N GLY A 4 -5.78 -25.62 6.15
CA GLY A 4 -4.82 -24.76 6.81
C GLY A 4 -4.63 -23.53 5.95
N LEU A 5 -4.82 -22.35 6.55
CA LEU A 5 -4.65 -21.05 5.91
C LEU A 5 -3.23 -20.96 5.30
N ARG A 6 -3.12 -21.32 4.02
CA ARG A 6 -1.85 -21.33 3.30
C ARG A 6 -1.76 -20.02 2.53
N VAL A 7 -1.26 -19.00 3.19
CA VAL A 7 -0.95 -17.73 2.55
C VAL A 7 0.29 -17.93 1.66
N ASP A 8 0.13 -17.70 0.37
CA ASP A 8 1.23 -17.61 -0.57
C ASP A 8 1.93 -16.26 -0.39
N LEU A 9 3.08 -16.29 0.29
CA LEU A 9 3.83 -15.08 0.62
C LEU A 9 4.47 -14.45 -0.62
N GLU A 10 4.86 -15.24 -1.63
CA GLU A 10 5.40 -14.71 -2.88
C GLU A 10 4.32 -13.95 -3.65
N ARG A 11 3.11 -14.53 -3.73
CA ARG A 11 1.98 -13.82 -4.35
C ARG A 11 1.60 -12.56 -3.58
N LEU A 12 1.74 -12.56 -2.26
CA LEU A 12 1.47 -11.38 -1.45
C LEU A 12 2.52 -10.29 -1.68
N ASP A 13 3.81 -10.66 -1.72
CA ASP A 13 4.93 -9.75 -2.07
C ASP A 13 4.67 -9.07 -3.45
N ASP A 14 4.23 -9.85 -4.45
CA ASP A 14 3.88 -9.34 -5.78
C ASP A 14 2.75 -8.30 -5.75
N ILE A 15 1.69 -8.57 -4.99
CA ILE A 15 0.56 -7.65 -4.87
C ILE A 15 1.01 -6.34 -4.21
N VAL A 16 1.82 -6.45 -3.16
CA VAL A 16 2.35 -5.31 -2.42
C VAL A 16 3.23 -4.44 -3.32
N ALA A 17 4.14 -5.05 -4.09
CA ALA A 17 4.96 -4.34 -5.06
C ALA A 17 4.13 -3.59 -6.10
N ARG A 18 3.07 -4.22 -6.63
CA ARG A 18 2.15 -3.60 -7.60
C ARG A 18 1.37 -2.43 -7.00
N LEU A 19 0.89 -2.56 -5.78
CA LEU A 19 0.13 -1.51 -5.10
C LEU A 19 1.02 -0.32 -4.71
N SER A 20 2.24 -0.58 -4.23
CA SER A 20 3.23 0.50 -4.00
C SER A 20 3.62 1.20 -5.30
N GLY A 21 3.82 0.46 -6.39
CA GLY A 21 4.06 1.04 -7.71
C GLY A 21 2.89 1.91 -8.19
N LEU A 22 1.65 1.48 -7.97
CA LEU A 22 0.46 2.26 -8.30
C LEU A 22 0.38 3.57 -7.49
N ALA A 23 0.68 3.53 -6.19
CA ALA A 23 0.69 4.73 -5.35
C ALA A 23 1.77 5.73 -5.80
N GLY A 24 2.96 5.24 -6.16
CA GLY A 24 4.02 6.03 -6.77
C GLY A 24 3.56 6.69 -8.07
N PHE A 25 2.97 5.89 -8.98
CA PHE A 25 2.41 6.39 -10.24
C PHE A 25 1.34 7.47 -10.04
N ILE A 26 0.42 7.28 -9.09
CA ILE A 26 -0.61 8.28 -8.78
C ILE A 26 0.05 9.58 -8.31
N THR A 27 1.02 9.50 -7.40
CA THR A 27 1.75 10.67 -6.88
C THR A 27 2.46 11.42 -8.00
N GLU A 28 3.19 10.72 -8.87
CA GLU A 28 3.84 11.32 -10.04
C GLU A 28 2.85 12.02 -10.98
N LYS A 29 1.65 11.44 -11.18
CA LYS A 29 0.61 12.07 -12.00
C LYS A 29 0.04 13.30 -11.35
N LEU A 30 -0.16 13.28 -10.03
CA LEU A 30 -0.58 14.47 -9.29
C LEU A 30 0.47 15.57 -9.46
N ASP A 31 1.75 15.30 -9.19
CA ASP A 31 2.84 16.26 -9.35
C ASP A 31 2.91 16.83 -10.78
N ALA A 32 2.68 16.01 -11.81
CA ALA A 32 2.62 16.46 -13.19
C ALA A 32 1.47 17.45 -13.45
N ILE A 33 0.30 17.23 -12.86
CA ILE A 33 -0.83 18.16 -12.96
C ILE A 33 -0.51 19.46 -12.23
N ASP A 34 0.11 19.39 -11.04
CA ASP A 34 0.50 20.60 -10.30
C ASP A 34 1.50 21.46 -11.06
N ASN A 35 2.49 20.84 -11.71
CA ASN A 35 3.41 21.55 -12.58
C ASN A 35 2.70 22.19 -13.78
N ALA A 36 1.72 21.50 -14.37
CA ALA A 36 0.91 22.06 -15.45
C ALA A 36 0.08 23.27 -14.97
N VAL A 37 -0.51 23.18 -13.78
CA VAL A 37 -1.28 24.29 -13.18
C VAL A 37 -0.39 25.47 -12.84
N ALA A 38 0.81 25.24 -12.31
CA ALA A 38 1.78 26.28 -12.01
C ALA A 38 2.31 27.00 -13.26
N SER A 39 2.20 26.37 -14.44
CA SER A 39 2.58 26.99 -15.72
C SER A 39 1.61 28.07 -16.20
N PHE A 40 0.40 28.16 -15.60
CA PHE A 40 -0.52 29.24 -15.91
C PHE A 40 0.01 30.58 -15.38
N GLY A 41 -0.10 31.64 -16.19
CA GLY A 41 0.39 32.96 -15.83
C GLY A 41 -0.23 33.51 -14.53
N PRO A 42 0.45 34.44 -13.84
CA PRO A 42 -0.04 35.02 -12.59
C PRO A 42 -1.47 35.58 -12.75
N GLY A 43 -2.40 35.13 -11.90
CA GLY A 43 -3.78 35.61 -11.88
C GLY A 43 -4.75 34.88 -12.82
N VAL A 44 -4.29 33.96 -13.68
CA VAL A 44 -5.19 33.14 -14.53
C VAL A 44 -5.93 32.08 -13.71
N TRP A 45 -5.26 31.52 -12.70
CA TRP A 45 -5.75 30.45 -11.85
C TRP A 45 -5.90 30.95 -10.41
N ASN A 46 -6.80 31.92 -10.19
CA ASN A 46 -7.04 32.51 -8.86
C ASN A 46 -8.56 32.63 -8.61
N SER A 47 -9.23 31.49 -8.49
CA SER A 47 -10.68 31.37 -8.30
C SER A 47 -11.02 30.32 -7.23
N ASP A 48 -12.27 30.23 -6.80
CA ASP A 48 -12.74 29.18 -5.89
C ASP A 48 -12.43 27.77 -6.41
N ALA A 49 -12.43 27.58 -7.74
CA ALA A 49 -12.04 26.32 -8.37
C ALA A 49 -10.55 26.00 -8.19
N ALA A 50 -9.70 27.02 -8.16
CA ALA A 50 -8.27 26.87 -7.91
C ALA A 50 -7.98 26.37 -6.51
N GLU A 51 -8.66 26.95 -5.52
CA GLU A 51 -8.55 26.55 -4.11
C GLU A 51 -9.11 25.13 -3.89
N ALA A 52 -10.29 24.84 -4.47
CA ALA A 52 -10.88 23.51 -4.43
C ALA A 52 -9.95 22.44 -5.04
N TYR A 53 -9.31 22.74 -6.16
CA TYR A 53 -8.31 21.88 -6.78
C TYR A 53 -7.12 21.62 -5.84
N GLN A 54 -6.50 22.67 -5.29
CA GLN A 54 -5.34 22.52 -4.40
C GLN A 54 -5.67 21.69 -3.16
N ASN A 55 -6.87 21.87 -2.60
CA ASN A 55 -7.35 21.08 -1.47
C ASN A 55 -7.55 19.60 -1.86
N ALA A 56 -8.18 19.33 -3.01
CA ALA A 56 -8.37 17.97 -3.52
C ALA A 56 -7.04 17.29 -3.82
N HIS A 57 -6.10 18.00 -4.46
CA HIS A 57 -4.77 17.50 -4.77
C HIS A 57 -4.01 17.09 -3.51
N ARG A 58 -3.93 17.99 -2.51
CA ARG A 58 -3.25 17.67 -1.23
C ARG A 58 -3.83 16.41 -0.60
N ARG A 59 -5.16 16.30 -0.60
CA ARG A 59 -5.83 15.13 -0.06
C ARG A 59 -5.49 13.86 -0.83
N TRP A 60 -5.53 13.88 -2.16
CA TRP A 60 -5.18 12.72 -2.98
C TRP A 60 -3.73 12.29 -2.81
N ALA A 61 -2.80 13.24 -2.71
CA ALA A 61 -1.39 12.94 -2.47
C ALA A 61 -1.16 12.31 -1.08
N THR A 62 -1.89 12.74 -0.05
CA THR A 62 -1.88 12.10 1.26
C THR A 62 -2.50 10.70 1.21
N ASP A 63 -3.72 10.58 0.68
CA ASP A 63 -4.46 9.32 0.63
C ASP A 63 -3.69 8.24 -0.17
N ALA A 64 -2.97 8.62 -1.23
CA ALA A 64 -2.14 7.70 -2.01
C ALA A 64 -0.94 7.16 -1.22
N ARG A 65 -0.30 8.00 -0.39
CA ARG A 65 0.80 7.58 0.49
C ARG A 65 0.28 6.67 1.60
N ASP A 66 -0.80 7.08 2.26
CA ASP A 66 -1.46 6.30 3.32
C ASP A 66 -1.88 4.92 2.81
N PHE A 67 -2.40 4.85 1.57
CA PHE A 67 -2.74 3.59 0.92
C PHE A 67 -1.52 2.66 0.78
N ALA A 68 -0.40 3.17 0.26
CA ALA A 68 0.82 2.38 0.11
C ALA A 68 1.37 1.90 1.48
N GLU A 69 1.41 2.78 2.48
CA GLU A 69 1.87 2.44 3.82
C GLU A 69 0.96 1.39 4.49
N GLY A 70 -0.36 1.53 4.32
CA GLY A 70 -1.34 0.57 4.84
C GLY A 70 -1.18 -0.82 4.22
N VAL A 71 -0.91 -0.90 2.92
CA VAL A 71 -0.64 -2.17 2.23
C VAL A 71 0.64 -2.82 2.74
N GLN A 72 1.73 -2.06 2.89
CA GLN A 72 2.98 -2.56 3.46
C GLN A 72 2.80 -3.04 4.90
N THR A 73 2.06 -2.30 5.72
CA THR A 73 1.73 -2.70 7.09
C THR A 73 0.96 -4.01 7.14
N ALA A 74 -0.06 -4.16 6.30
CA ALA A 74 -0.85 -5.39 6.20
C ALA A 74 0.00 -6.58 5.75
N HIS A 75 0.95 -6.34 4.84
CA HIS A 75 1.90 -7.34 4.36
C HIS A 75 2.79 -7.87 5.49
N GLU A 76 3.43 -6.98 6.23
CA GLU A 76 4.28 -7.36 7.37
C GLU A 76 3.49 -8.15 8.43
N ALA A 77 2.26 -7.71 8.72
CA ALA A 77 1.37 -8.43 9.64
C ALA A 77 1.06 -9.86 9.14
N ALA A 78 0.83 -10.02 7.83
CA ALA A 78 0.57 -11.33 7.22
C ALA A 78 1.81 -12.25 7.27
N ARG A 79 3.02 -11.72 6.99
CA ARG A 79 4.29 -12.47 7.13
C ARG A 79 4.48 -12.97 8.56
N LEU A 80 4.32 -12.07 9.54
CA LEU A 80 4.46 -12.40 10.96
C LEU A 80 3.45 -13.46 11.40
N ALA A 81 2.19 -13.38 10.94
CA ALA A 81 1.18 -14.38 11.22
C ALA A 81 1.55 -15.75 10.63
N HIS A 82 1.99 -15.79 9.37
CA HIS A 82 2.41 -17.02 8.70
C HIS A 82 3.59 -17.69 9.43
N GLU A 83 4.62 -16.94 9.83
CA GLU A 83 5.75 -17.47 10.58
C GLU A 83 5.37 -18.03 11.95
N LYS A 84 4.45 -17.36 12.66
CA LYS A 84 3.94 -17.83 13.94
C LYS A 84 3.19 -19.17 13.78
N VAL A 85 2.32 -19.26 12.78
CA VAL A 85 1.58 -20.50 12.47
C VAL A 85 2.55 -21.62 12.09
N ARG A 86 3.50 -21.35 11.18
CA ARG A 86 4.51 -22.33 10.75
C ARG A 86 5.31 -22.89 11.94
N ARG A 87 5.79 -22.00 12.83
CA ARG A 87 6.53 -22.42 14.03
C ARG A 87 5.69 -23.26 14.98
N ALA A 88 4.43 -22.90 15.19
CA ALA A 88 3.51 -23.67 16.03
C ALA A 88 3.31 -25.09 15.49
N VAL A 89 3.11 -25.22 14.18
CA VAL A 89 2.98 -26.54 13.51
C VAL A 89 4.27 -27.36 13.66
N GLU A 90 5.44 -26.76 13.43
CA GLU A 90 6.73 -27.45 13.54
C GLU A 90 7.03 -27.92 14.97
N LEU A 91 6.73 -27.08 15.97
CA LEU A 91 6.89 -27.44 17.38
C LEU A 91 5.93 -28.56 17.79
N ASN A 92 4.66 -28.45 17.43
CA ASN A 92 3.66 -29.49 17.71
C ASN A 92 4.04 -30.81 17.03
N GLY A 93 4.51 -30.77 15.78
CA GLY A 93 5.01 -31.95 15.08
C GLY A 93 6.20 -32.62 15.77
N ARG A 94 7.16 -31.85 16.28
CA ARG A 94 8.30 -32.37 17.06
C ARG A 94 7.86 -32.97 18.40
N MET A 95 6.92 -32.34 19.09
CA MET A 95 6.41 -32.83 20.38
C MET A 95 5.55 -34.08 20.24
N LEU A 96 4.74 -34.17 19.17
CA LEU A 96 3.81 -35.28 18.94
C LEU A 96 4.44 -36.44 18.15
N GLY A 97 5.48 -36.18 17.37
CA GLY A 97 6.24 -37.18 16.60
C GLY A 97 7.42 -37.81 17.34
N GLY A 98 7.68 -37.39 18.59
CA GLY A 98 8.70 -37.99 19.44
C GLY A 98 8.29 -39.35 20.01
N ARG A 99 8.49 -40.42 19.22
CA ARG A 99 8.76 -41.79 19.69
C ARG A 99 9.96 -42.34 18.94
#